data_AF-A0A962F447-F1
#
_entry.id   AF-A0A962F447-F1
#
_cell.length_a   1.000
_cell.length_b   1.000
_cell.length_c   1.000
_cell.angle_alpha   90.00
_cell.angle_beta   90.00
_cell.angle_gamma   90.00
#
_symmetry.space_group_name_H-M   'P 1'
#
loop_
_entity.id
_entity.type
_entity.pdbx_description
1 polymer ?
#
loop_
_entity_poly.entity_id
_entity_poly.type
_entity_poly.pdbx_seq_one_letter_code
_entity_poly.pdbx_strand_id
1 'polypeptide(L)'
;MLTKDEKLTVSYYLASHDRLRGYLWYFVPFLVPPIAFAVYGYWKQDFNAIAFAFVVLLVFALWYVLSQYNSSRHLLAALRKYEDVVRALDKPDANSD
;
A
#
# COMPACT_ATOMS: atom_id res chain seq x y z
N MET A 1 14.41 0.37 24.84
CA MET A 1 14.20 -1.08 24.67
C MET A 1 12.87 -1.24 23.95
N LEU A 2 12.82 -1.76 22.71
CA LEU A 2 11.55 -1.84 21.93
C LEU A 2 10.48 -2.60 22.74
N THR A 3 9.30 -2.02 22.89
CA THR A 3 8.17 -2.65 23.56
C THR A 3 7.68 -3.86 22.77
N LYS A 4 7.04 -4.82 23.45
CA LYS A 4 6.54 -6.07 22.83
C LYS A 4 5.62 -5.80 21.63
N ASP A 5 4.87 -4.71 21.66
CA ASP A 5 3.93 -4.31 20.60
C ASP A 5 4.63 -3.75 19.35
N GLU A 6 5.77 -3.08 19.52
CA GLU A 6 6.58 -2.59 18.40
C GLU A 6 7.31 -3.73 17.69
N LYS A 7 7.82 -4.71 18.45
CA LYS A 7 8.35 -5.95 17.88
C LYS A 7 7.29 -6.72 17.11
N LEU A 8 6.05 -6.76 17.61
CA LEU A 8 4.93 -7.36 16.91
C LEU A 8 4.63 -6.65 15.59
N THR A 9 4.60 -5.32 15.58
CA THR A 9 4.36 -4.53 14.37
C THR A 9 5.47 -4.72 13.33
N VAL A 10 6.73 -4.66 13.75
CA VAL A 10 7.89 -4.86 12.85
C VAL A 10 7.95 -6.30 12.33
N SER A 11 7.67 -7.30 13.17
CA SER A 11 7.57 -8.70 12.74
C SER A 11 6.41 -8.94 11.78
N TYR A 12 5.29 -8.22 11.94
CA TYR A 12 4.16 -8.27 11.02
C TYR A 12 4.55 -7.72 9.64
N TYR A 13 5.28 -6.61 9.58
CA TYR A 13 5.79 -6.05 8.32
C TYR A 13 6.91 -6.89 7.68
N LEU A 14 7.80 -7.51 8.47
CA LEU A 14 8.84 -8.42 7.95
C LEU A 14 8.24 -9.74 7.42
N ALA A 15 7.22 -10.29 8.08
CA ALA A 15 6.47 -11.45 7.61
C ALA A 15 5.57 -11.14 6.40
N SER A 16 5.41 -9.87 6.03
CA SER A 16 4.56 -9.44 4.91
C SER A 16 5.19 -9.67 3.53
N HIS A 17 6.48 -10.03 3.44
CA HIS A 17 7.13 -10.29 2.15
C HIS A 17 6.48 -11.46 1.38
N ASP A 18 5.95 -12.48 2.07
CA ASP A 18 5.19 -13.57 1.43
C ASP A 18 3.77 -13.19 1.01
N ARG A 19 3.24 -12.05 1.48
CA ARG A 19 1.88 -11.60 1.13
C ARG A 19 1.79 -10.95 -0.23
N LEU A 20 2.89 -10.53 -0.85
CA LEU A 20 2.88 -9.93 -2.19
C LEU A 20 2.21 -10.86 -3.21
N ARG A 21 2.49 -12.17 -3.13
CA ARG A 21 1.88 -13.17 -4.03
C ARG A 21 0.38 -13.32 -3.78
N GLY A 22 -0.05 -13.40 -2.52
CA GLY A 22 -1.48 -13.46 -2.17
C GLY A 22 -2.24 -12.18 -2.53
N TYR A 23 -1.57 -11.04 -2.37
CA TYR A 23 -2.10 -9.72 -2.72
C TYR A 23 -2.25 -9.57 -4.22
N LEU A 24 -1.26 -10.00 -5.02
CA LEU A 24 -1.36 -10.05 -6.48
C LEU A 24 -2.53 -10.92 -6.97
N TRP A 25 -2.73 -12.10 -6.38
CA TRP A 25 -3.87 -12.97 -6.70
C TRP A 25 -5.23 -12.33 -6.41
N TYR A 26 -5.32 -11.47 -5.39
CA TYR A 26 -6.53 -10.70 -5.11
C TYR A 26 -6.89 -9.72 -6.25
N PHE A 27 -5.89 -9.16 -6.94
CA PHE A 27 -6.11 -8.22 -8.06
C PHE A 27 -6.42 -8.89 -9.40
N VAL A 28 -6.05 -10.16 -9.58
CA VAL A 28 -6.27 -10.91 -10.83
C VAL A 28 -7.72 -10.79 -11.34
N PRO A 29 -8.78 -11.07 -10.56
CA PRO A 29 -10.15 -10.99 -11.07
C PRO A 29 -10.59 -9.58 -11.50
N PHE A 30 -9.94 -8.53 -10.98
CA PHE A 30 -10.23 -7.14 -11.37
C PHE A 30 -9.43 -6.69 -12.60
N LEU A 31 -8.25 -7.27 -12.82
CA LEU A 31 -7.39 -7.00 -13.98
C LEU A 31 -7.80 -7.81 -15.23
N VAL A 32 -8.38 -9.00 -15.05
CA VAL A 32 -8.75 -9.88 -16.16
C VAL A 32 -9.76 -9.22 -17.12
N PRO A 33 -10.87 -8.59 -16.68
CA PRO A 33 -11.84 -7.97 -17.58
C PRO A 33 -11.26 -6.90 -18.50
N PRO A 34 -10.55 -5.85 -18.02
CA PRO A 34 -9.98 -4.84 -18.91
C PRO A 34 -8.91 -5.41 -19.84
N ILE A 35 -8.10 -6.39 -19.39
CA ILE A 35 -7.13 -7.07 -20.26
C ILE A 35 -7.85 -7.85 -21.37
N ALA A 36 -8.91 -8.60 -21.04
CA ALA A 36 -9.69 -9.35 -22.02
C ALA A 36 -10.38 -8.41 -23.03
N PHE A 37 -10.94 -7.28 -22.58
CA PHE A 37 -11.53 -6.25 -23.44
C PHE A 37 -10.50 -5.57 -24.33
N ALA A 38 -9.29 -5.31 -23.83
CA ALA A 38 -8.21 -4.76 -24.63
C ALA A 38 -7.76 -5.73 -25.74
N VAL A 39 -7.62 -7.02 -25.42
CA VAL A 39 -7.28 -8.06 -26.42
C VAL A 39 -8.40 -8.22 -27.45
N TYR A 40 -9.66 -8.23 -27.01
CA TYR A 40 -10.82 -8.29 -27.90
C TYR A 40 -10.89 -7.07 -28.82
N GLY A 41 -10.76 -5.86 -28.26
CA GLY A 41 -10.77 -4.60 -28.99
C GLY A 41 -9.64 -4.53 -30.01
N TYR A 42 -8.45 -5.01 -29.66
CA TYR A 42 -7.32 -5.10 -30.59
C TYR A 42 -7.61 -6.05 -31.75
N TRP A 43 -8.16 -7.25 -31.48
CA TRP A 43 -8.47 -8.22 -32.52
C TRP A 43 -9.61 -7.76 -33.45
N LYS A 44 -10.63 -7.10 -32.90
CA LYS A 44 -11.75 -6.56 -33.67
C LYS A 44 -11.52 -5.16 -34.24
N GLN A 45 -10.38 -4.54 -33.96
CA GLN A 45 -10.07 -3.14 -34.26
C GLN A 45 -11.15 -2.17 -33.73
N ASP A 46 -11.79 -2.52 -32.61
CA ASP A 46 -12.77 -1.66 -31.95
C ASP A 46 -12.07 -0.73 -30.96
N PHE A 47 -11.79 0.48 -31.42
CA PHE A 47 -11.12 1.52 -30.63
C PHE A 47 -11.92 1.90 -29.36
N ASN A 48 -13.25 1.75 -29.36
CA ASN A 48 -14.07 2.06 -28.20
C ASN A 48 -13.85 1.04 -27.07
N ALA A 49 -13.69 -0.24 -27.42
CA ALA A 49 -13.39 -1.29 -26.44
C ALA A 49 -12.02 -1.09 -25.78
N ILE A 50 -11.02 -0.66 -26.57
CA ILE A 50 -9.67 -0.35 -26.06
C ILE A 50 -9.72 0.88 -25.14
N ALA A 51 -10.43 1.94 -25.55
CA ALA A 51 -10.59 3.15 -24.75
C ALA A 51 -11.30 2.86 -23.42
N PHE A 52 -12.34 2.03 -23.43
CA PHE A 52 -13.05 1.62 -22.22
C PHE A 52 -12.14 0.83 -21.27
N ALA A 53 -11.39 -0.16 -21.78
CA ALA A 53 -10.44 -0.92 -20.97
C ALA A 53 -9.37 -0.02 -20.34
N PHE A 54 -8.87 0.96 -21.08
CA PHE A 54 -7.89 1.93 -20.59
C PHE A 54 -8.45 2.80 -19.46
N VAL A 55 -9.67 3.33 -19.62
CA VAL A 55 -10.31 4.16 -18.59
C VAL A 55 -10.53 3.37 -17.31
N VAL A 56 -10.99 2.11 -17.40
CA VAL A 56 -11.18 1.25 -16.23
C VAL A 56 -9.84 1.01 -15.50
N LEU A 57 -8.77 0.71 -16.25
CA LEU A 57 -7.43 0.56 -15.67
C LEU A 57 -6.93 1.84 -15.01
N LEU A 58 -7.16 3.00 -15.63
CA LEU A 58 -6.75 4.29 -15.09
C LEU A 58 -7.46 4.59 -13.76
N VAL A 59 -8.78 4.38 -13.70
CA VAL A 59 -9.56 4.57 -12.46
C VAL A 59 -9.07 3.64 -11.37
N PHE A 60 -8.80 2.37 -11.70
CA PHE A 60 -8.29 1.39 -10.75
C PHE A 60 -6.90 1.77 -10.23
N ALA A 61 -6.00 2.23 -11.11
CA ALA A 61 -4.67 2.70 -10.74
C ALA A 61 -4.74 3.93 -9.83
N LEU A 62 -5.59 4.91 -10.13
CA LEU A 62 -5.80 6.09 -9.28
C LEU A 62 -6.35 5.71 -7.91
N TRP A 63 -7.34 4.82 -7.87
CA TRP A 63 -7.90 4.31 -6.61
C TRP A 63 -6.83 3.59 -5.77
N TYR A 64 -6.00 2.76 -6.40
CA TYR A 64 -4.90 2.08 -5.73
C TYR A 64 -3.88 3.06 -5.15
N VAL A 65 -3.47 4.08 -5.92
CA VAL A 65 -2.54 5.13 -5.46
C VAL A 65 -3.13 5.90 -4.29
N LEU A 66 -4.41 6.28 -4.35
CA LEU A 66 -5.12 6.96 -3.26
C LEU A 66 -5.19 6.10 -1.99
N SER A 67 -5.49 4.81 -2.14
CA SER A 67 -5.52 3.85 -1.03
C SER A 67 -4.13 3.68 -0.38
N GLN A 68 -3.08 3.62 -1.21
CA GLN A 68 -1.70 3.52 -0.74
C GLN A 68 -1.23 4.83 -0.06
N TYR A 69 -1.66 5.98 -0.56
CA TYR A 69 -1.37 7.28 0.04
C TYR A 69 -1.97 7.38 1.45
N ASN A 70 -3.23 6.97 1.64
CA ASN A 70 -3.86 6.93 2.95
C ASN A 70 -3.15 5.95 3.90
N SER A 71 -2.76 4.77 3.41
CA SER A 71 -2.01 3.79 4.21
C SER A 71 -0.64 4.33 4.65
N SER A 72 0.05 5.05 3.77
CA SER A 72 1.35 5.68 4.07
C SER A 72 1.25 6.77 5.13
N ARG A 73 0.13 7.51 5.18
CA ARG A 73 -0.10 8.52 6.22
C ARG A 73 -0.21 7.92 7.61
N HIS A 74 -0.87 6.77 7.75
CA HIS A 74 -0.93 6.07 9.03
C HIS A 74 0.44 5.57 9.49
N LEU A 75 1.25 5.09 8.56
CA LEU A 75 2.63 4.64 8.81
C LEU A 75 3.54 5.79 9.23
N LEU A 76 3.46 6.94 8.55
CA LEU A 76 4.19 8.16 8.91
C LEU A 76 3.75 8.71 10.28
N ALA A 77 2.46 8.66 10.60
CA ALA A 77 1.95 9.07 11.90
C ALA A 77 2.47 8.16 13.02
N ALA A 78 2.52 6.84 12.78
CA ALA A 78 3.08 5.88 13.72
C ALA A 78 4.59 6.09 13.92
N LEU A 79 5.34 6.34 12.83
CA LEU A 79 6.77 6.64 12.87
C LEU A 79 7.08 7.93 13.64
N ARG A 80 6.32 9.01 13.40
CA ARG A 80 6.47 10.26 14.17
C ARG A 80 6.24 10.05 15.66
N LYS A 81 5.20 9.28 16.01
CA LYS A 81 4.92 8.96 17.42
C LYS A 81 6.05 8.16 18.07
N TYR A 82 6.68 7.24 17.32
CA TYR A 82 7.86 6.51 17.78
C TYR A 82 9.05 7.46 18.01
N GLU A 83 9.31 8.34 17.06
CA GLU A 83 10.42 9.30 17.12
C GLU A 83 10.29 10.27 18.30
N ASP A 84 9.07 10.77 18.58
CA ASP A 84 8.79 11.62 19.73
C ASP A 84 9.02 10.91 21.08
N VAL A 85 8.65 9.63 21.18
CA VAL A 85 8.87 8.80 22.38
C VAL A 85 10.36 8.52 22.59
N VAL A 86 11.09 8.16 21.52
CA VAL A 86 12.54 7.94 21.60
C VAL A 86 13.24 9.23 22.01
N ARG A 87 12.86 10.38 21.44
CA ARG A 87 13.43 11.69 21.76
C ARG A 87 13.12 12.15 23.19
N ALA A 88 11.97 11.76 23.74
CA ALA A 88 11.62 12.02 25.13
C ALA A 88 12.45 11.18 26.11
N LEU A 89 12.79 9.94 25.73
CA LEU A 89 13.68 9.06 26.49
C LEU A 89 15.16 9.45 26.40
N ASP A 90 15.55 10.14 25.32
CA ASP A 90 16.93 10.61 25.08
C ASP A 90 17.21 11.99 25.70
N LYS A 91 16.19 12.65 26.27
CA LYS A 91 16.40 13.78 27.18
C LYS A 91 16.74 13.21 28.56
N PRO A 92 18.01 13.24 28.99
CA PRO A 92 18.34 12.88 30.37
C PRO A 92 17.63 13.87 31.29
N ASP A 93 17.10 13.36 32.40
CA ASP A 93 16.40 14.13 33.42
C ASP A 93 17.27 15.30 33.89
N ALA A 94 17.10 16.47 33.25
CA ALA A 94 17.76 17.73 33.59
C ALA A 94 17.17 18.35 34.87
N ASN A 95 16.80 17.50 35.83
CA ASN A 95 16.31 17.83 37.16
C ASN A 95 16.70 16.68 38.12
N SER A 96 18.00 16.54 38.35
CA SER A 96 18.51 15.93 39.57
C SER A 96 19.65 16.79 40.08
N ASP A 97 19.28 17.99 40.54
CA ASP A 97 19.99 18.78 41.56
C ASP A 97 19.01 19.79 42.19
#